data_AF-A0A1W1BT23-F1
#
_entry.id   AF-A0A1W1BT23-F1
#
_cell.length_a   1.000
_cell.length_b   1.000
_cell.length_c   1.000
_cell.angle_alpha   90.00
_cell.angle_beta   90.00
_cell.angle_gamma   90.00
#
_symmetry.space_group_name_H-M   'P 1'
#
loop_
_entity.id
_entity.type
_entity.pdbx_description
1 polymer ?
#
loop_
_entity_poly.entity_id
_entity_poly.type
_entity_poly.pdbx_seq_one_letter_code
_entity_poly.pdbx_strand_id
1 'polypeptide(L)' 'MATVSSMKKGLKMAEEIIEQIEAFENFQFDRQKNRVVNLKVGEDTDIFKFRKIFSILNRHRIYYTFENNFEIQIIE' A
#
# COMPACT_ATOMS: atom_id res chain seq x y z
N MET A 1 21.19 -18.21 -13.35
CA MET A 1 21.20 -16.73 -13.32
C MET A 1 19.81 -16.07 -13.53
N ALA A 2 18.69 -16.80 -13.51
CA ALA A 2 17.35 -16.22 -13.73
C ALA A 2 16.70 -15.61 -12.45
N THR A 3 17.16 -15.99 -11.26
CA THR A 3 16.54 -15.65 -9.98
C THR A 3 16.71 -14.18 -9.58
N VAL A 4 17.89 -13.60 -9.82
CA VAL A 4 18.21 -12.23 -9.37
C VAL A 4 17.51 -11.16 -10.21
N SER A 5 17.31 -11.41 -11.51
CA SER A 5 16.64 -10.47 -12.41
C SER A 5 15.12 -10.41 -12.15
N SER A 6 14.50 -11.55 -11.81
CA SER A 6 13.08 -11.61 -11.46
C SER A 6 12.79 -10.95 -10.10
N MET A 7 13.68 -11.13 -9.11
CA MET A 7 13.56 -10.47 -7.80
C MET A 7 13.69 -8.94 -7.90
N LYS A 8 14.61 -8.44 -8.73
CA LYS A 8 14.76 -7.00 -8.98
C LYS A 8 13.54 -6.36 -9.64
N LYS A 9 12.82 -7.09 -10.50
CA LYS A 9 11.56 -6.61 -11.11
C LYS A 9 10.43 -6.52 -10.09
N GLY A 10 10.30 -7.49 -9.20
CA GLY A 10 9.31 -7.46 -8.12
C GLY A 10 9.54 -6.31 -7.14
N LEU A 11 10.79 -6.09 -6.73
CA LEU A 11 11.18 -4.96 -5.87
C LEU A 11 10.88 -3.60 -6.49
N LYS A 12 11.18 -3.43 -7.79
CA LYS A 12 10.89 -2.18 -8.49
C LYS A 12 9.38 -1.91 -8.57
N MET A 13 8.59 -2.95 -8.82
CA MET A 13 7.13 -2.85 -8.88
C MET A 13 6.52 -2.55 -7.51
N ALA A 14 7.08 -3.09 -6.43
CA ALA A 14 6.63 -2.79 -5.07
C ALA A 14 6.89 -1.33 -4.68
N GLU A 15 8.08 -0.79 -4.97
CA GLU A 15 8.39 0.62 -4.71
C GLU A 15 7.51 1.58 -5.51
N GLU A 16 7.23 1.29 -6.79
CA GLU A 16 6.31 2.09 -7.62
C GLU A 16 4.88 2.15 -7.03
N ILE A 17 4.46 1.11 -6.34
CA ILE A 17 3.14 1.05 -5.68
C ILE A 17 3.17 1.83 -4.35
N ILE A 18 4.25 1.68 -3.59
CA ILE A 18 4.46 2.44 -2.35
C ILE A 18 4.47 3.95 -2.64
N GLU A 19 5.22 4.39 -3.66
CA GLU A 19 5.25 5.80 -4.08
C GLU A 19 3.86 6.34 -4.46
N GLN A 20 3.04 5.54 -5.14
CA GLN A 20 1.66 5.93 -5.46
C GLN A 20 0.77 6.05 -4.21
N ILE A 21 1.01 5.24 -3.19
CA ILE A 21 0.27 5.29 -1.93
C ILE A 21 0.73 6.48 -1.08
N GLU A 22 2.03 6.76 -1.03
CA GLU A 22 2.60 7.90 -0.30
C GLU A 22 2.26 9.25 -0.94
N ALA A 23 1.86 9.28 -2.22
CA ALA A 23 1.33 10.49 -2.86
C ALA A 23 -0.01 10.96 -2.26
N PHE A 24 -0.70 10.12 -1.47
CA PHE A 24 -1.88 10.55 -0.72
C PHE A 24 -1.45 11.09 0.64
N GLU A 25 -1.52 12.41 0.86
CA GLU A 25 -1.10 13.10 2.10
C GLU A 25 -1.65 12.52 3.42
N ASN A 26 -2.77 11.79 3.37
CA ASN A 26 -3.41 11.18 4.53
C ASN A 26 -2.97 9.73 4.76
N PHE A 27 -2.13 9.16 3.90
CA PHE A 27 -1.69 7.77 3.96
C PHE A 27 -0.19 7.69 3.87
N GLN A 28 0.40 6.77 4.62
CA GLN A 28 1.84 6.53 4.61
C GLN A 28 2.09 5.03 4.62
N PHE A 29 3.15 4.60 3.96
CA PHE A 29 3.60 3.23 4.05
C PHE A 29 4.61 3.06 5.19
N ASP A 30 4.27 2.23 6.17
CA ASP A 30 5.16 1.79 7.22
C ASP A 30 5.97 0.60 6.71
N ARG A 31 7.20 0.89 6.26
CA ARG A 31 8.16 -0.13 5.79
C ARG A 31 8.60 -1.12 6.86
N GLN A 32 8.57 -0.75 8.15
CA GLN A 32 8.96 -1.66 9.22
C GLN A 32 7.90 -2.73 9.46
N LYS A 33 6.63 -2.37 9.26
CA LYS A 33 5.48 -3.25 9.49
C LYS A 33 4.79 -3.74 8.22
N ASN A 34 5.30 -3.36 7.04
CA ASN A 34 4.75 -3.70 5.73
C ASN A 34 3.24 -3.35 5.59
N ARG A 35 2.85 -2.14 6.00
CA ARG A 35 1.44 -1.73 6.05
C ARG A 35 1.23 -0.28 5.66
N VAL A 36 0.06 0.02 5.10
CA VAL A 36 -0.39 1.39 4.86
C VAL A 36 -1.16 1.87 6.09
N VAL A 37 -0.72 2.98 6.66
CA VAL A 37 -1.36 3.64 7.80
C VAL A 37 -2.09 4.90 7.34
N ASN A 38 -3.29 5.13 7.86
CA ASN A 38 -3.98 6.40 7.73
C ASN A 38 -3.47 7.36 8.80
N LEU A 39 -2.92 8.50 8.36
CA LEU A 39 -2.36 9.54 9.23
C LEU A 39 -3.44 10.44 9.83
N LYS A 40 -4.65 10.48 9.25
CA LYS A 40 -5.78 11.22 9.80
C LYS A 40 -6.64 10.30 10.67
N VAL A 41 -6.65 10.57 11.97
CA VAL A 41 -7.53 9.93 12.94
C VAL A 41 -8.90 10.64 12.93
N GLY A 42 -9.96 9.98 12.45
CA GLY A 42 -11.35 10.46 12.58
C GLY A 42 -12.17 10.57 11.27
N GLU A 43 -13.31 11.29 11.36
CA GLU A 43 -14.35 11.49 10.31
C GLU A 43 -13.85 12.13 9.01
N ASP A 44 -12.61 12.62 9.01
CA ASP A 44 -11.93 13.29 7.90
C ASP A 44 -11.19 12.30 6.96
N THR A 45 -11.45 11.00 7.14
CA THR A 45 -10.93 9.94 6.29
C THR A 45 -11.59 10.03 4.91
N ASP A 46 -10.81 10.51 3.94
CA ASP A 46 -11.26 10.66 2.57
C ASP A 46 -11.49 9.29 1.92
N ILE A 47 -12.76 8.84 1.94
CA ILE A 47 -13.23 7.58 1.37
C ILE A 47 -12.84 7.46 -0.12
N PHE A 48 -12.77 8.58 -0.86
CA PHE A 48 -12.35 8.55 -2.26
C PHE A 48 -10.86 8.20 -2.39
N LYS A 49 -9.99 8.77 -1.54
CA LYS A 49 -8.57 8.41 -1.49
C LYS A 49 -8.39 6.94 -1.09
N PHE A 50 -9.15 6.46 -0.10
CA PHE A 50 -9.12 5.05 0.29
C PHE A 50 -9.52 4.11 -0.87
N ARG A 51 -10.58 4.43 -1.61
CA ARG A 51 -10.99 3.66 -2.81
C ARG A 51 -9.91 3.65 -3.91
N LYS A 52 -9.14 4.73 -4.05
CA LYS A 52 -8.02 4.78 -4.99
C LYS A 52 -6.89 3.85 -4.57
N ILE A 53 -6.51 3.84 -3.29
CA ILE A 53 -5.51 2.92 -2.74
C ILE A 53 -5.97 1.47 -2.96
N PHE A 54 -7.23 1.17 -2.65
CA PHE A 54 -7.82 -0.16 -2.89
C PHE A 54 -7.73 -0.59 -4.37
N SER A 55 -7.99 0.33 -5.30
CA SER A 55 -7.88 0.08 -6.73
C SER A 55 -6.45 -0.22 -7.18
N ILE A 56 -5.47 0.51 -6.63
CA ILE A 56 -4.04 0.28 -6.88
C ILE A 56 -3.67 -1.13 -6.41
N LEU A 57 -3.97 -1.47 -5.14
CA LEU A 57 -3.63 -2.78 -4.58
C LEU A 57 -4.25 -3.93 -5.38
N ASN A 58 -5.53 -3.82 -5.76
CA ASN A 58 -6.20 -4.84 -6.55
C ASN A 58 -5.65 -4.97 -7.98
N ARG A 59 -5.31 -3.85 -8.65
CA ARG A 59 -4.68 -3.87 -9.98
C ARG A 59 -3.38 -4.65 -9.96
N HIS A 60 -2.64 -4.56 -8.86
CA HIS A 60 -1.36 -5.23 -8.67
C HIS A 60 -1.47 -6.60 -7.98
N ARG A 61 -2.69 -7.09 -7.71
CA ARG A 61 -2.97 -8.37 -7.04
C ARG A 61 -2.24 -8.51 -5.70
N ILE A 62 -2.09 -7.39 -4.99
CA ILE A 62 -1.50 -7.38 -3.66
C ILE A 62 -2.53 -7.94 -2.68
N TYR A 63 -2.15 -8.94 -1.89
CA TYR A 63 -2.98 -9.41 -0.79
C TYR A 63 -2.90 -8.42 0.37
N TYR A 64 -4.03 -8.12 0.99
CA TYR A 64 -4.07 -7.25 2.16
C TYR A 64 -5.21 -7.61 3.11
N THR A 65 -5.07 -7.22 4.36
CA THR A 65 -6.12 -7.27 5.39
C THR A 65 -6.40 -5.89 5.94
N PHE A 66 -7.66 -5.66 6.31
CA PHE A 66 -8.08 -4.46 7.02
C PHE A 66 -8.06 -4.73 8.51
N GLU A 67 -7.31 -3.93 9.26
CA GLU A 67 -7.44 -3.88 10.71
C GLU A 67 -8.28 -2.67 11.15
N ASN A 68 -8.76 -2.71 12.40
CA ASN A 68 -9.59 -1.65 12.98
C ASN A 68 -8.90 -0.29 12.84
N ASN A 69 -9.68 0.75 12.48
CA ASN A 69 -9.21 2.11 12.11
C ASN A 69 -8.56 2.23 10.72
N PHE A 70 -8.92 1.38 9.76
CA PHE A 70 -8.49 1.50 8.36
C PHE A 70 -6.98 1.35 8.14
N GLU A 71 -6.31 0.52 8.95
CA GLU A 71 -4.96 0.06 8.65
C GLU A 71 -5.04 -1.02 7.56
N ILE A 72 -4.26 -0.89 6.48
CA ILE A 72 -4.18 -1.89 5.41
C ILE A 72 -2.84 -2.61 5.55
N GLN A 73 -2.86 -3.86 6.00
CA GLN A 73 -1.66 -4.69 6.09
C GLN A 73 -1.47 -5.42 4.75
N ILE A 74 -0.28 -5.30 4.14
CA ILE A 74 0.06 -6.07 2.94
C ILE A 74 0.53 -7.46 3.38
N ILE A 75 -0.13 -8.50 2.85
CA ILE A 75 0.20 -9.91 3.08
C ILE A 75 0.99 -10.40 1.86
N GLU A 76 2.08 -11.11 2.09
CA GLU A 76 2.83 -11.84 1.04
C GLU A 76 2.08 -13.07 0.53
#